data_AF-C3YC82-F1
#
_entry.id   AF-C3YC82-F1
#
_cell.length_a   1.000
_cell.length_b   1.000
_cell.length_c   1.000
_cell.angle_alpha   90.00
_cell.angle_beta   90.00
_cell.angle_gamma   90.00
#
_symmetry.space_group_name_H-M   'P 1'
#
loop_
_entity.id
_entity.type
_entity.pdbx_description
1 polymer ?
#
loop_
_entity_poly.entity_id
_entity_poly.type
_entity_poly.pdbx_seq_one_letter_code
_entity_poly.pdbx_strand_id
1 'polypeptide(L)'
;MIYLHSSELKYHGNLKSSNCVVDSRWVVKVTDFGLQEFKAGSKDEAGEHAYYRSTKSNIFDNMMNIMEKYANNLEELVEERTHQLVEEKKKTDALLYSMLPKTVADQLKRGKRVDPESFDMVTIFFSDIVGFTSLSAESTPLQVVDLLNDLYTCFDDIISNFDVYKVETIGDAYMVVSGLPLKNGDRHAGEIASMALALLKAVSSFKIRHRGDHKMHLRIGIHSGPCCAGVVGLKMPRYCLFGDTVNTTSRMESNGQG
;
A
#
# COMPACT_ATOMS: atom_id res chain seq x y z
N MET A 1 -39.85 -43.25 -36.81
CA MET A 1 -40.69 -42.17 -36.25
C MET A 1 -42.05 -42.27 -36.90
N ILE A 2 -43.12 -42.38 -36.12
CA ILE A 2 -44.49 -42.41 -36.63
C ILE A 2 -45.05 -41.01 -36.38
N TYR A 3 -45.52 -40.34 -37.43
CA TYR A 3 -46.19 -39.05 -37.27
C TYR A 3 -47.59 -39.28 -36.71
N LEU A 4 -48.08 -38.34 -35.87
CA LEU A 4 -49.35 -38.48 -35.16
C LEU A 4 -50.56 -38.71 -36.10
N HIS A 5 -50.53 -38.12 -37.30
CA HIS A 5 -51.58 -38.30 -38.32
C HIS A 5 -51.54 -39.70 -38.98
N SER A 6 -50.41 -40.41 -38.83
CA SER A 6 -50.19 -41.77 -39.31
C SER A 6 -50.39 -42.81 -38.20
N SER A 7 -50.64 -42.39 -36.95
CA SER A 7 -50.95 -43.29 -35.84
C SER A 7 -52.45 -43.52 -35.71
N GLU A 8 -52.86 -44.61 -35.05
CA GLU A 8 -54.27 -45.00 -34.91
C GLU A 8 -55.14 -43.92 -34.23
N LEU A 9 -54.53 -43.01 -33.47
CA LEU A 9 -55.20 -41.92 -32.76
C LEU A 9 -55.68 -40.80 -33.68
N LYS A 10 -54.97 -40.57 -34.80
CA LYS A 10 -55.16 -39.50 -35.79
C LYS A 10 -55.02 -38.05 -35.26
N TYR A 11 -55.46 -37.74 -34.03
CA TYR A 11 -55.31 -36.45 -33.36
C TYR A 11 -55.11 -36.61 -31.84
N HIS A 12 -54.53 -35.59 -31.18
CA HIS A 12 -54.34 -35.57 -29.72
C HIS A 12 -55.12 -34.38 -29.14
N GLY A 13 -56.23 -34.66 -28.46
CA GLY A 13 -57.25 -33.65 -28.11
C GLY A 13 -56.92 -32.67 -26.98
N ASN A 14 -55.75 -32.78 -26.34
CA ASN A 14 -55.41 -31.97 -25.15
C ASN A 14 -53.94 -31.53 -25.17
N LEU A 15 -53.48 -30.87 -26.25
CA LEU A 15 -52.12 -30.34 -26.33
C LEU A 15 -52.00 -29.05 -25.50
N LYS A 16 -51.05 -29.04 -24.56
CA LYS A 16 -50.72 -27.91 -23.67
C LYS A 16 -49.20 -27.77 -23.57
N SER A 17 -48.71 -26.60 -23.16
CA SER A 17 -47.27 -26.37 -22.97
C SER A 17 -46.62 -27.35 -21.97
N SER A 18 -47.41 -27.92 -21.06
CA SER A 18 -46.95 -28.92 -20.09
C SER A 18 -46.77 -30.34 -20.64
N ASN A 19 -47.28 -30.66 -21.84
CA ASN A 19 -47.20 -32.00 -22.43
C ASN A 19 -46.60 -32.04 -23.84
N CYS A 20 -46.06 -30.90 -24.28
CA CYS A 20 -45.33 -30.75 -25.54
C CYS A 20 -43.94 -30.26 -25.21
N VAL A 21 -42.94 -31.12 -25.34
CA VAL A 21 -41.53 -30.80 -25.06
C VAL A 21 -40.75 -30.69 -26.35
N VAL A 22 -39.85 -29.71 -26.44
CA VAL A 22 -38.97 -29.51 -27.60
C VAL A 22 -37.60 -30.07 -27.27
N ASP A 23 -37.06 -30.94 -28.12
CA ASP A 23 -35.69 -31.45 -27.93
C ASP A 23 -34.62 -30.53 -28.53
N SER A 24 -33.34 -30.86 -28.31
CA SER A 24 -32.20 -30.08 -28.81
C SER A 24 -32.10 -29.99 -30.34
N ARG A 25 -32.95 -30.72 -31.07
CA ARG A 25 -33.05 -30.67 -32.54
C ARG A 25 -34.30 -29.93 -33.00
N TRP A 26 -34.94 -29.16 -32.11
CA TRP A 26 -36.15 -28.39 -32.38
C TRP A 26 -37.36 -29.25 -32.81
N VAL A 27 -37.39 -30.53 -32.40
CA VAL A 27 -38.52 -31.41 -32.67
C VAL A 27 -39.45 -31.43 -31.47
N VAL A 28 -40.74 -31.15 -31.70
CA VAL A 28 -41.79 -31.27 -30.67
C VAL A 28 -42.12 -32.75 -30.46
N LYS A 29 -42.00 -33.20 -29.21
CA LYS A 29 -42.41 -34.53 -28.74
C LYS A 29 -43.57 -34.37 -27.77
N VAL A 30 -44.59 -35.21 -27.94
CA VAL A 30 -45.75 -35.25 -27.05
C VAL A 30 -45.48 -36.25 -25.93
N THR A 31 -45.66 -35.82 -24.68
CA THR A 31 -45.49 -36.64 -23.48
C THR A 31 -46.85 -37.02 -22.88
N ASP A 32 -46.87 -37.93 -21.89
CA ASP A 32 -48.08 -38.42 -21.22
C ASP A 32 -49.06 -39.22 -22.10
N PHE A 33 -48.60 -39.71 -23.24
CA PHE A 33 -49.36 -40.64 -24.09
C PHE A 33 -49.51 -42.02 -23.41
N GLY A 34 -50.73 -42.56 -23.37
CA GLY A 34 -51.04 -43.87 -22.76
C GLY A 34 -51.06 -43.89 -21.22
N LEU A 35 -50.76 -42.77 -20.56
CA LEU A 35 -50.68 -42.71 -19.11
C LEU A 35 -52.04 -42.91 -18.40
N GLN A 36 -53.15 -42.63 -19.10
CA GLN A 36 -54.50 -42.87 -18.57
C GLN A 36 -54.86 -44.36 -18.51
N GLU A 37 -54.40 -45.18 -19.45
CA GLU A 37 -54.54 -46.64 -19.38
C GLU A 37 -53.69 -47.22 -18.24
N PHE A 38 -52.51 -46.64 -18.00
CA PHE A 38 -51.64 -47.05 -16.89
C PHE A 38 -52.22 -46.66 -15.51
N LYS A 39 -52.96 -45.53 -15.42
CA LYS A 39 -53.62 -45.06 -14.19
C LYS A 39 -54.96 -45.73 -13.89
N ALA A 40 -55.55 -46.48 -14.84
CA ALA A 40 -56.85 -47.13 -14.64
C ALA A 40 -56.84 -48.22 -13.54
N GLY A 41 -55.65 -48.65 -13.08
CA GLY A 41 -55.48 -49.65 -12.01
C GLY A 41 -55.02 -49.11 -10.65
N SER A 42 -54.61 -47.84 -10.54
CA SER A 42 -54.07 -47.30 -9.28
C SER A 42 -55.17 -46.61 -8.48
N LYS A 43 -55.64 -47.25 -7.40
CA LYS A 43 -56.46 -46.58 -6.39
C LYS A 43 -55.66 -45.45 -5.73
N ASP A 44 -56.32 -44.33 -5.49
CA ASP A 44 -55.75 -43.12 -4.88
C ASP A 44 -55.04 -43.42 -3.54
N GLU A 45 -53.71 -43.45 -3.54
CA GLU A 45 -52.90 -43.30 -2.33
C GLU A 45 -52.48 -41.83 -2.19
N ALA A 46 -53.35 -41.04 -1.55
CA ALA A 46 -53.09 -39.64 -1.22
C ALA A 46 -51.89 -39.42 -0.25
N GLY A 47 -51.28 -40.49 0.27
CA GLY A 47 -50.17 -40.43 1.23
C GLY A 47 -48.80 -40.19 0.60
N GLU A 48 -48.53 -40.74 -0.58
CA GLU A 48 -47.18 -40.72 -1.16
C GLU A 48 -46.81 -39.32 -1.68
N HIS A 49 -47.73 -38.63 -2.36
CA HIS A 49 -47.52 -37.27 -2.86
C HIS A 49 -47.41 -36.21 -1.75
N ALA A 50 -48.08 -36.39 -0.61
CA ALA A 50 -47.95 -35.50 0.55
C ALA A 50 -46.61 -35.69 1.26
N TYR A 51 -46.13 -36.94 1.37
CA TYR A 51 -44.81 -37.27 1.90
C TYR A 51 -43.67 -36.71 1.03
N TYR A 52 -43.76 -36.84 -0.30
CA TYR A 52 -42.77 -36.25 -1.22
C TYR A 52 -42.78 -34.72 -1.23
N ARG A 53 -43.94 -34.06 -1.02
CA ARG A 53 -44.05 -32.60 -0.91
C ARG A 53 -43.47 -32.06 0.40
N SER A 54 -43.76 -32.73 1.52
CA SER A 54 -43.18 -32.44 2.84
C SER A 54 -41.66 -32.63 2.84
N THR A 55 -41.17 -33.75 2.31
CA THR A 55 -39.74 -34.07 2.24
C THR A 55 -38.98 -33.13 1.30
N LYS A 56 -39.57 -32.73 0.16
CA LYS A 56 -38.97 -31.70 -0.72
C LYS A 56 -38.91 -30.33 -0.04
N SER A 57 -39.97 -29.89 0.65
CA SER A 57 -39.95 -28.62 1.37
C SER A 57 -38.82 -28.59 2.41
N ASN A 58 -38.70 -29.64 3.22
CA ASN A 58 -37.63 -29.76 4.22
C ASN A 58 -36.21 -29.76 3.61
N ILE A 59 -36.02 -30.33 2.42
CA ILE A 59 -34.72 -30.32 1.73
C ILE A 59 -34.40 -28.95 1.15
N PHE A 60 -35.38 -28.28 0.52
CA PHE A 60 -35.21 -26.93 -0.01
C PHE A 60 -34.98 -25.91 1.11
N ASP A 61 -35.71 -26.00 2.21
CA ASP A 61 -35.54 -25.14 3.39
C ASP A 61 -34.17 -25.36 4.06
N ASN A 62 -33.71 -26.61 4.15
CA ASN A 62 -32.36 -26.91 4.63
C ASN A 62 -31.29 -26.34 3.69
N MET A 63 -31.48 -26.46 2.37
CA MET A 63 -30.57 -25.87 1.39
C MET A 63 -30.54 -24.34 1.47
N MET A 64 -31.70 -23.69 1.68
CA MET A 64 -31.82 -22.24 1.87
C MET A 64 -31.08 -21.80 3.14
N ASN A 65 -31.31 -22.47 4.27
CA ASN A 65 -30.62 -22.18 5.54
C ASN A 65 -29.10 -22.38 5.45
N ILE A 66 -28.65 -23.40 4.72
CA ILE A 66 -27.23 -23.64 4.46
C ILE A 66 -26.66 -22.50 3.61
N MET A 67 -27.38 -22.09 2.56
CA MET A 67 -26.96 -21.02 1.64
C MET A 67 -26.90 -19.66 2.34
N GLU A 68 -27.85 -19.37 3.23
CA GLU A 68 -27.87 -18.17 4.07
C GLU A 68 -26.71 -18.16 5.08
N LYS A 69 -26.44 -19.28 5.74
CA LYS A 69 -25.25 -19.43 6.59
C LYS A 69 -23.95 -19.23 5.80
N TYR A 70 -23.85 -19.76 4.58
CA TYR A 70 -22.69 -19.54 3.73
C TYR A 70 -22.57 -18.07 3.29
N ALA A 71 -23.66 -17.40 2.98
CA ALA A 71 -23.67 -15.98 2.62
C ALA A 71 -23.19 -15.11 3.79
N ASN A 72 -23.75 -15.32 4.99
CA ASN A 72 -23.37 -14.58 6.20
C ASN A 72 -21.90 -14.83 6.57
N ASN A 73 -21.45 -16.08 6.55
CA ASN A 73 -20.06 -16.42 6.83
C ASN A 73 -19.11 -15.82 5.77
N LEU A 74 -19.54 -15.74 4.51
CA LEU A 74 -18.75 -15.12 3.45
C LEU A 74 -18.68 -13.61 3.62
N GLU A 75 -19.78 -12.95 3.99
CA GLU A 75 -19.80 -11.53 4.31
C GLU A 75 -18.87 -11.20 5.48
N GLU A 76 -18.94 -11.96 6.57
CA GLU A 76 -18.05 -11.80 7.73
C GLU A 76 -16.58 -12.03 7.34
N LEU A 77 -16.30 -13.07 6.56
CA LEU A 77 -14.94 -13.34 6.07
C LEU A 77 -14.44 -12.24 5.13
N VAL A 78 -15.30 -11.72 4.25
CA VAL A 78 -14.96 -10.59 3.37
C VAL A 78 -14.67 -9.36 4.22
N GLU A 79 -15.49 -9.04 5.21
CA GLU A 79 -15.27 -7.90 6.09
C GLU A 79 -13.93 -8.02 6.85
N GLU A 80 -13.65 -9.19 7.44
CA GLU A 80 -12.40 -9.46 8.13
C GLU A 80 -11.18 -9.31 7.20
N ARG A 81 -11.24 -9.89 6.01
CA ARG A 81 -10.16 -9.77 5.01
C ARG A 81 -9.99 -8.36 4.50
N THR A 82 -11.08 -7.61 4.34
CA THR A 82 -11.04 -6.22 3.92
C THR A 82 -10.38 -5.37 5.00
N HIS A 83 -10.70 -5.60 6.28
CA HIS A 83 -10.06 -4.95 7.41
C HIS A 83 -8.56 -5.23 7.47
N GLN A 84 -8.15 -6.51 7.40
CA GLN A 84 -6.74 -6.91 7.36
C GLN A 84 -5.98 -6.23 6.20
N LEU A 85 -6.59 -6.18 5.01
CA LEU A 85 -5.98 -5.55 3.85
C LEU A 85 -5.81 -4.03 4.03
N VAL A 86 -6.77 -3.35 4.68
CA VAL A 86 -6.68 -1.93 5.00
C VAL A 86 -5.56 -1.66 6.01
N GLU A 87 -5.45 -2.47 7.06
CA GLU A 87 -4.37 -2.34 8.05
C GLU A 87 -2.99 -2.58 7.43
N GLU A 88 -2.86 -3.62 6.62
CA GLU A 88 -1.59 -3.97 5.98
C GLU A 88 -1.17 -2.90 4.96
N LYS A 89 -2.15 -2.38 4.21
CA LYS A 89 -1.95 -1.24 3.32
C LYS A 89 -1.46 -0.02 4.08
N LYS A 90 -2.05 0.29 5.25
CA LYS A 90 -1.64 1.43 6.09
C LYS A 90 -0.20 1.29 6.57
N LYS A 91 0.23 0.09 6.96
CA LYS A 91 1.63 -0.18 7.37
C LYS A 91 2.59 -0.02 6.20
N THR A 92 2.23 -0.55 5.04
CA THR A 92 3.05 -0.45 3.82
C THR A 92 3.19 1.01 3.38
N ASP A 93 2.10 1.77 3.43
CA ASP A 93 2.10 3.20 3.10
C ASP A 93 2.96 4.01 4.07
N ALA A 94 2.86 3.75 5.38
CA ALA A 94 3.68 4.41 6.39
C ALA A 94 5.18 4.18 6.15
N LEU A 95 5.58 2.94 5.83
CA LEU A 95 6.98 2.61 5.52
C LEU A 95 7.45 3.27 4.22
N LEU A 96 6.60 3.34 3.20
CA LEU A 96 6.96 4.01 1.95
C LEU A 96 7.16 5.52 2.17
N TYR A 97 6.31 6.16 2.96
CA TYR A 97 6.41 7.58 3.30
C TYR A 97 7.57 7.91 4.23
N SER A 98 8.13 6.92 4.95
CA SER A 98 9.36 7.13 5.73
C SER A 98 10.62 7.09 4.85
N MET A 99 10.54 6.50 3.65
CA MET A 99 11.67 6.39 2.72
C MET A 99 11.62 7.47 1.61
N LEU A 100 10.43 7.92 1.23
CA LEU A 100 10.24 8.84 0.10
C LEU A 100 9.26 9.97 0.44
N PRO A 101 9.38 11.14 -0.22
CA PRO A 101 8.35 12.17 -0.17
C PRO A 101 6.97 11.63 -0.49
N LYS A 102 5.93 12.05 0.24
CA LYS A 102 4.54 11.61 0.01
C LYS A 102 4.09 11.76 -1.44
N THR A 103 4.41 12.91 -2.05
CA THR A 103 4.08 13.21 -3.46
C THR A 103 4.71 12.21 -4.43
N VAL A 104 5.95 11.82 -4.17
CA VAL A 104 6.72 10.87 -4.97
C VAL A 104 6.22 9.43 -4.75
N ALA A 105 6.02 9.04 -3.49
CA ALA A 105 5.49 7.75 -3.09
C ALA A 105 4.10 7.49 -3.70
N ASP A 106 3.21 8.49 -3.69
CA ASP A 106 1.87 8.37 -4.27
C ASP A 106 1.89 8.22 -5.80
N GLN A 107 2.85 8.84 -6.48
CA GLN A 107 3.04 8.64 -7.93
C GLN A 107 3.53 7.21 -8.23
N LEU A 108 4.51 6.72 -7.48
CA LEU A 108 5.02 5.36 -7.63
C LEU A 108 3.95 4.30 -7.34
N LYS A 109 3.13 4.51 -6.31
CA LYS A 109 1.97 3.63 -6.01
C LYS A 109 0.96 3.56 -7.14
N ARG A 110 0.84 4.61 -7.95
CA ARG A 110 -0.03 4.65 -9.14
C ARG A 110 0.64 4.07 -10.38
N GLY A 111 1.85 3.52 -10.27
CA GLY A 111 2.63 3.03 -11.40
C GLY A 111 3.10 4.15 -12.34
N LYS A 112 3.08 5.41 -11.88
CA LYS A 112 3.54 6.55 -12.68
C LYS A 112 5.04 6.71 -12.52
N ARG A 113 5.69 7.11 -13.62
CA ARG A 113 7.09 7.55 -13.58
C ARG A 113 7.15 8.91 -12.87
N VAL A 114 8.16 9.09 -12.02
CA VAL A 114 8.45 10.35 -11.37
C VAL A 114 9.50 11.06 -12.19
N ASP A 115 9.09 12.11 -12.91
CA ASP A 115 10.01 12.92 -13.69
C ASP A 115 10.81 13.86 -12.76
N PRO A 116 12.07 14.16 -13.07
CA PRO A 116 12.85 15.13 -12.31
C PRO A 116 12.19 16.51 -12.33
N GLU A 117 12.17 17.18 -11.18
CA GLU A 117 11.65 18.53 -11.01
C GLU A 117 12.80 19.51 -10.74
N SER A 118 12.71 20.71 -11.33
CA SER A 118 13.62 21.81 -11.06
C SER A 118 13.02 22.78 -10.05
N PHE A 119 13.85 23.17 -9.09
CA PHE A 119 13.53 24.12 -8.04
C PHE A 119 14.46 25.32 -8.19
N ASP A 120 13.89 26.51 -8.40
CA ASP A 120 14.66 27.75 -8.62
C ASP A 120 15.40 28.20 -7.36
N MET A 121 14.82 27.94 -6.19
CA MET A 121 15.38 28.32 -4.91
C MET A 121 15.07 27.27 -3.85
N VAL A 122 16.12 26.72 -3.26
CA VAL A 122 16.09 25.87 -2.07
C VAL A 122 17.24 26.24 -1.16
N THR A 123 17.17 25.88 0.11
CA THR A 123 18.32 25.95 1.01
C THR A 123 18.73 24.55 1.43
N ILE A 124 19.99 24.21 1.19
CA ILE A 124 20.58 22.93 1.54
C ILE A 124 21.46 23.13 2.78
N PHE A 125 21.36 22.18 3.69
CA PHE A 125 22.18 22.02 4.87
C PHE A 125 23.00 20.74 4.73
N PHE A 126 24.30 20.85 4.95
CA PHE A 126 25.20 19.73 5.16
C PHE A 126 25.82 19.86 6.54
N SER A 127 25.92 18.76 7.25
CA SER A 127 26.79 18.70 8.42
C SER A 127 27.66 17.46 8.45
N ASP A 128 28.85 17.64 9.02
CA ASP A 128 29.83 16.58 9.23
C ASP A 128 30.32 16.61 10.69
N ILE A 129 30.71 15.46 11.21
CA ILE A 129 31.19 15.31 12.57
C ILE A 129 32.70 15.55 12.58
N VAL A 130 33.13 16.61 13.27
CA VAL A 130 34.56 16.95 13.35
C VAL A 130 35.31 15.85 14.09
N GLY A 131 36.28 15.23 13.40
CA GLY A 131 37.12 14.19 13.99
C GLY A 131 36.49 12.79 14.00
N PHE A 132 35.39 12.55 13.25
CA PHE A 132 34.74 11.24 13.20
C PHE A 132 35.66 10.10 12.77
N THR A 133 36.57 10.33 11.83
CA THR A 133 37.54 9.31 11.40
C THR A 133 38.44 8.85 12.56
N SER A 134 38.91 9.79 13.39
CA SER A 134 39.72 9.45 14.57
C SER A 134 38.86 8.75 15.64
N LEU A 135 37.64 9.25 15.87
CA LEU A 135 36.72 8.68 16.83
C LEU A 135 36.34 7.23 16.48
N SER A 136 36.07 6.96 15.21
CA SER A 136 35.72 5.62 14.71
C SER A 136 36.92 4.67 14.71
N ALA A 137 38.14 5.16 14.49
CA ALA A 137 39.35 4.35 14.58
C ALA A 137 39.67 3.89 16.01
N GLU A 138 39.32 4.69 17.02
CA GLU A 138 39.56 4.37 18.43
C GLU A 138 38.39 3.64 19.12
N SER A 139 37.25 3.52 18.45
CA SER A 139 36.03 2.94 19.00
C SER A 139 35.72 1.59 18.36
N THR A 140 35.01 0.72 19.09
CA THR A 140 34.53 -0.52 18.47
C THR A 140 33.41 -0.22 17.47
N PRO A 141 33.22 -1.03 16.41
CA PRO A 141 32.16 -0.82 15.45
C PRO A 141 30.75 -0.71 16.08
N LEU A 142 30.49 -1.51 17.13
CA LEU A 142 29.23 -1.44 17.87
C LEU A 142 29.03 -0.08 18.55
N GLN A 143 30.07 0.47 19.19
CA GLN A 143 30.01 1.78 19.83
C GLN A 143 29.82 2.93 18.83
N VAL A 144 30.39 2.81 17.63
CA VAL A 144 30.20 3.80 16.55
C VAL A 144 28.76 3.78 16.05
N VAL A 145 28.18 2.58 15.87
CA VAL A 145 26.77 2.44 15.48
C VAL A 145 25.84 3.01 16.54
N ASP A 146 26.06 2.69 17.82
CA ASP A 146 25.26 3.24 18.92
C ASP A 146 25.34 4.77 18.98
N LEU A 147 26.54 5.32 18.79
CA LEU A 147 26.76 6.77 18.74
C LEU A 147 25.98 7.43 17.59
N LEU A 148 26.10 6.89 16.37
CA LEU A 148 25.41 7.44 15.20
C LEU A 148 23.90 7.35 15.36
N ASN A 149 23.38 6.24 15.90
CA ASN A 149 21.96 6.07 16.16
C ASN A 149 21.43 7.09 17.17
N ASP A 150 22.17 7.35 18.26
CA ASP A 150 21.78 8.37 19.25
C ASP A 150 21.78 9.78 18.66
N LEU A 151 22.83 10.10 17.91
CA LEU A 151 22.96 11.40 17.28
C LEU A 151 21.84 11.63 16.28
N TYR A 152 21.60 10.65 15.39
CA TYR A 152 20.56 10.75 14.37
C TYR A 152 19.16 10.76 14.97
N THR A 153 18.91 10.01 16.04
CA THR A 153 17.62 10.10 16.76
C THR A 153 17.41 11.51 17.32
N CYS A 154 18.44 12.07 17.96
CA CYS A 154 18.38 13.44 18.47
C CYS A 154 18.16 14.47 17.35
N PHE A 155 18.82 14.30 16.19
CA PHE A 155 18.65 15.20 15.05
C PHE A 155 17.27 15.05 14.42
N ASP A 156 16.81 13.82 14.21
CA ASP A 156 15.50 13.50 13.64
C ASP A 156 14.35 14.08 14.50
N ASP A 157 14.48 14.04 15.83
CA ASP A 157 13.55 14.69 16.76
C ASP A 157 13.55 16.22 16.60
N ILE A 158 14.72 16.84 16.42
CA ILE A 158 14.83 18.30 16.25
C ILE A 158 14.23 18.73 14.91
N ILE A 159 14.61 18.08 13.80
CA ILE A 159 14.15 18.46 12.46
C ILE A 159 12.65 18.26 12.27
N SER A 160 12.01 17.40 13.07
CA SER A 160 10.56 17.20 13.03
C SER A 160 9.75 18.48 13.32
N ASN A 161 10.38 19.49 13.94
CA ASN A 161 9.76 20.78 14.25
C ASN A 161 9.94 21.86 13.16
N PHE A 162 10.60 21.53 12.06
CA PHE A 162 10.92 22.46 10.97
C PHE A 162 10.37 21.96 9.62
N ASP A 163 10.12 22.89 8.69
CA ASP A 163 9.69 22.56 7.33
C ASP A 163 10.90 22.15 6.48
N VAL A 164 11.39 20.94 6.72
CA VAL A 164 12.59 20.39 6.10
C VAL A 164 12.42 18.94 5.69
N TYR A 165 13.22 18.51 4.71
CA TYR A 165 13.27 17.14 4.22
C TYR A 165 14.68 16.57 4.39
N LYS A 166 14.80 15.43 5.06
CA LYS A 166 16.05 14.69 5.22
C LYS A 166 16.37 13.93 3.94
N VAL A 167 17.56 14.16 3.39
CA VAL A 167 18.05 13.47 2.19
C VAL A 167 18.95 12.33 2.63
N GLU A 168 18.75 11.15 2.04
CA GLU A 168 19.65 10.03 2.30
C GLU A 168 21.03 10.26 1.69
N THR A 169 22.06 10.22 2.51
CA THR A 169 23.48 10.39 2.13
C THR A 169 24.30 9.14 2.43
N ILE A 170 25.53 9.12 1.93
CA ILE A 170 26.52 8.09 2.25
C ILE A 170 27.41 8.62 3.37
N GLY A 171 27.64 7.80 4.41
CA GLY A 171 28.56 8.12 5.50
C GLY A 171 27.88 8.74 6.73
N ASP A 172 28.65 9.55 7.45
CA ASP A 172 28.28 10.31 8.66
C ASP A 172 27.75 11.72 8.36
N ALA A 173 27.76 12.12 7.09
CA ALA A 173 27.20 13.39 6.67
C ALA A 173 25.68 13.40 6.83
N TYR A 174 25.16 14.42 7.50
CA TYR A 174 23.72 14.64 7.68
C TYR A 174 23.26 15.76 6.74
N MET A 175 22.41 15.41 5.77
CA MET A 175 21.94 16.33 4.74
C MET A 175 20.44 16.58 4.87
N VAL A 176 20.09 17.87 4.89
CA VAL A 176 18.71 18.34 5.02
C VAL A 176 18.48 19.47 4.04
N VAL A 177 17.26 19.58 3.52
CA VAL A 177 16.89 20.62 2.56
C VAL A 177 15.52 21.19 2.91
N SER A 178 15.34 22.49 2.66
CA SER A 178 14.03 23.15 2.71
C SER A 178 13.71 23.80 1.36
N GLY A 179 12.42 23.96 1.07
CA GLY A 179 11.93 24.40 -0.25
C GLY A 179 11.71 23.27 -1.24
N LEU A 180 11.97 22.02 -0.84
CA LEU A 180 11.59 20.80 -1.54
C LEU A 180 11.26 19.70 -0.50
N PRO A 181 10.47 18.66 -0.86
CA PRO A 181 9.83 18.38 -2.15
C PRO A 181 8.67 19.34 -2.45
N LEU A 182 8.21 20.08 -1.45
CA LEU A 182 7.19 21.12 -1.59
C LEU A 182 7.85 22.49 -1.48
N LYS A 183 7.52 23.39 -2.42
CA LYS A 183 8.00 24.77 -2.41
C LYS A 183 7.35 25.53 -1.27
N ASN A 184 8.14 26.21 -0.44
CA ASN A 184 7.65 26.98 0.71
C ASN A 184 7.89 28.49 0.61
N GLY A 185 8.19 29.00 -0.60
CA GLY A 185 8.51 30.40 -0.84
C GLY A 185 9.81 30.80 -0.15
N ASP A 186 9.94 32.02 0.34
CA ASP A 186 11.19 32.51 0.95
C ASP A 186 11.48 31.97 2.37
N ARG A 187 10.67 31.01 2.86
CA ARG A 187 10.85 30.44 4.20
C ARG A 187 12.00 29.46 4.29
N HIS A 188 12.40 28.82 3.19
CA HIS A 188 13.40 27.75 3.20
C HIS A 188 14.71 28.10 3.94
N ALA A 189 15.20 29.32 3.75
CA ALA A 189 16.44 29.77 4.37
C ALA A 189 16.28 29.96 5.89
N GLY A 190 15.13 30.50 6.32
CA GLY A 190 14.81 30.70 7.73
C GLY A 190 14.62 29.39 8.49
N GLU A 191 13.95 28.41 7.86
CA GLU A 191 13.76 27.06 8.40
C GLU A 191 15.12 26.39 8.64
N ILE A 192 16.00 26.37 7.63
CA ILE A 192 17.32 25.76 7.74
C ILE A 192 18.21 26.49 8.74
N ALA A 193 18.21 27.83 8.76
CA ALA A 193 19.03 28.60 9.70
C ALA A 193 18.59 28.35 11.16
N SER A 194 17.27 28.31 11.41
CA SER A 194 16.72 28.06 12.75
C SER A 194 17.00 26.61 13.20
N MET A 195 16.83 25.66 12.28
CA MET A 195 17.18 24.26 12.51
C MET A 195 18.67 24.09 12.83
N ALA A 196 19.57 24.74 12.07
CA ALA A 196 21.01 24.67 12.29
C ALA A 196 21.40 25.15 13.70
N LEU A 197 20.80 26.25 14.17
CA LEU A 197 21.01 26.75 15.53
C LEU A 197 20.51 25.76 16.60
N ALA A 198 19.35 25.13 16.37
CA ALA A 198 18.81 24.13 17.28
C ALA A 198 19.72 22.89 17.36
N LEU A 199 20.23 22.41 16.22
CA LEU A 199 21.17 21.30 16.15
C LEU A 199 22.49 21.62 16.87
N LEU A 200 23.09 22.78 16.61
CA LEU A 200 24.32 23.21 17.31
C LEU A 200 24.14 23.24 18.83
N LYS A 201 23.00 23.75 19.30
CA LYS A 201 22.67 23.77 20.73
C LYS A 201 22.55 22.36 21.29
N ALA A 202 21.88 21.45 20.58
CA ALA A 202 21.74 20.06 21.03
C ALA A 202 23.08 19.33 21.10
N VAL A 203 23.91 19.45 20.06
CA VAL A 203 25.25 18.84 20.00
C VAL A 203 26.14 19.33 21.14
N SER A 204 26.04 20.60 21.53
CA SER A 204 26.83 21.14 22.66
C SER A 204 26.58 20.45 24.00
N SER A 205 25.40 19.84 24.15
CA SER A 205 24.98 19.08 25.34
C SER A 205 25.03 17.56 25.16
N PHE A 206 25.28 17.10 23.93
CA PHE A 206 25.28 15.69 23.59
C PHE A 206 26.51 14.99 24.18
N LYS A 207 26.30 13.85 24.83
CA LYS A 207 27.36 13.07 25.46
C LYS A 207 27.50 11.71 24.80
N ILE A 208 28.71 11.38 24.41
CA ILE A 208 29.05 10.07 23.83
C ILE A 208 29.06 9.04 24.97
N ARG A 209 28.20 8.01 24.91
CA ARG A 209 28.06 7.01 25.99
C ARG A 209 29.38 6.38 26.43
N HIS A 210 30.23 6.04 25.46
CA HIS A 210 31.52 5.39 25.71
C HIS A 210 32.67 6.37 25.97
N ARG A 211 32.46 7.69 25.77
CA ARG A 211 33.45 8.76 26.00
C ARG A 211 32.77 10.05 26.47
N GLY A 212 32.27 10.05 27.70
CA GLY A 212 31.49 11.16 28.26
C GLY A 212 32.24 12.50 28.38
N ASP A 213 33.57 12.49 28.36
CA ASP A 213 34.41 13.70 28.43
C ASP A 213 34.73 14.32 27.06
N HIS A 214 34.42 13.62 25.97
CA HIS A 214 34.67 14.13 24.63
C HIS A 214 33.53 15.05 24.19
N LYS A 215 33.87 16.32 23.91
CA LYS A 215 32.93 17.27 23.33
C LYS A 215 32.84 17.05 21.83
N MET A 216 31.62 16.86 21.36
CA MET A 216 31.35 16.72 19.94
C MET A 216 31.25 18.09 19.29
N HIS A 217 31.88 18.24 18.13
CA HIS A 217 31.80 19.43 17.31
C HIS A 217 31.17 19.07 15.96
N LEU A 218 30.22 19.89 15.52
CA LEU A 218 29.53 19.73 14.25
C LEU A 218 30.00 20.82 13.31
N ARG A 219 30.46 20.44 12.12
CA ARG A 219 30.72 21.39 11.04
C ARG A 219 29.47 21.51 10.19
N ILE A 220 29.09 22.73 9.82
CA ILE A 220 27.86 23.00 9.08
C ILE A 220 28.18 23.83 7.83
N GLY A 221 27.68 23.39 6.68
CA GLY A 221 27.63 24.16 5.43
C GLY A 221 26.18 24.42 5.05
N ILE A 222 25.86 25.68 4.72
CA ILE A 222 24.53 26.08 4.26
C ILE A 222 24.68 26.90 2.99
N HIS A 223 23.93 26.54 1.95
CA HIS A 223 23.87 27.31 0.72
C HIS A 223 22.45 27.33 0.16
N SER A 224 22.09 28.45 -0.48
CA SER A 224 20.80 28.59 -1.16
C SER A 224 21.03 28.80 -2.66
N GLY A 225 20.23 28.12 -3.47
CA GLY A 225 20.35 28.20 -4.92
C GLY A 225 19.44 27.19 -5.63
N PRO A 226 19.48 27.17 -6.97
CA PRO A 226 18.67 26.26 -7.76
C PRO A 226 19.17 24.82 -7.66
N CYS A 227 18.26 23.85 -7.67
CA CYS A 227 18.61 22.43 -7.75
C CYS A 227 17.56 21.64 -8.53
N CYS A 228 17.95 20.48 -9.04
CA CYS A 228 17.02 19.50 -9.58
C CYS A 228 16.87 18.34 -8.59
N ALA A 229 15.66 17.84 -8.39
CA ALA A 229 15.41 16.68 -7.56
C ALA A 229 14.61 15.62 -8.33
N GLY A 230 14.88 14.35 -8.07
CA GLY A 230 14.21 13.26 -8.79
C GLY A 230 14.47 11.91 -8.16
N VAL A 231 13.75 10.89 -8.64
CA VAL A 231 13.91 9.51 -8.17
C VAL A 231 14.90 8.76 -9.04
N VAL A 232 15.92 8.17 -8.41
CA VAL A 232 16.91 7.31 -9.05
C VAL A 232 16.70 5.87 -8.62
N GLY A 233 16.76 4.94 -9.58
CA GLY A 233 16.62 3.50 -9.34
C GLY A 233 15.18 2.99 -9.52
N LEU A 234 15.05 1.82 -10.15
CA LEU A 234 13.75 1.18 -10.40
C LEU A 234 13.34 0.21 -9.28
N LYS A 235 14.30 -0.56 -8.75
CA LYS A 235 14.05 -1.54 -7.68
C LYS A 235 14.15 -0.93 -6.28
N MET A 236 15.09 -0.02 -6.08
CA MET A 236 15.30 0.72 -4.83
C MET A 236 15.28 2.21 -5.16
N PRO A 237 14.09 2.82 -5.24
CA PRO A 237 13.96 4.24 -5.58
C PRO A 237 14.52 5.11 -4.46
N ARG A 238 15.39 6.05 -4.81
CA ARG A 238 15.95 7.05 -3.88
C ARG A 238 15.65 8.44 -4.41
N TYR A 239 15.18 9.33 -3.53
CA TYR A 239 14.97 10.72 -3.90
C TYR A 239 16.29 11.48 -3.77
N CYS A 240 16.87 11.87 -4.91
CA CYS A 240 18.20 12.46 -4.98
C CYS A 240 18.12 13.90 -5.47
N LEU A 241 19.05 14.73 -4.98
CA LEU A 241 19.24 16.11 -5.41
C LEU A 241 20.48 16.21 -6.29
N PHE A 242 20.41 17.06 -7.31
CA PHE A 242 21.46 17.32 -8.27
C PHE A 242 21.59 18.83 -8.51
N GLY A 243 22.82 19.26 -8.79
CA GLY A 243 23.12 20.63 -9.18
C GLY A 243 24.28 21.24 -8.39
N ASP A 244 24.76 22.38 -8.89
CA ASP A 244 25.91 23.06 -8.30
C ASP A 244 25.67 23.55 -6.88
N THR A 245 24.41 23.81 -6.51
CA THR A 245 24.03 24.16 -5.13
C THR A 245 24.43 23.05 -4.15
N VAL A 246 24.25 21.77 -4.51
CA VAL A 246 24.64 20.62 -3.66
C VAL A 246 26.16 20.61 -3.48
N ASN A 247 26.91 20.72 -4.59
CA ASN A 247 28.37 20.72 -4.58
C ASN A 247 28.94 21.91 -3.80
N THR A 248 28.34 23.09 -3.95
CA THR A 248 28.74 24.31 -3.25
C THR A 248 28.47 24.19 -1.75
N THR A 249 27.32 23.64 -1.36
CA THR A 249 27.01 23.40 0.06
C THR A 249 28.01 22.43 0.69
N SER A 250 28.34 21.34 0.00
CA SER A 250 29.35 20.39 0.47
C SER A 250 30.72 21.07 0.62
N ARG A 251 31.13 21.94 -0.30
CA ARG A 251 32.38 22.72 -0.14
C ARG A 251 32.30 23.73 1.01
N MET A 252 31.15 24.34 1.25
CA MET A 252 30.95 25.25 2.39
C MET A 252 31.04 24.50 3.71
N GLU A 253 30.53 23.28 3.78
CA GLU A 253 30.76 22.38 4.91
C GLU A 253 32.25 22.12 5.02
N SER A 254 32.91 21.53 4.02
CA SER A 254 34.28 21.03 4.19
C SER A 254 35.33 22.11 4.47
N ASN A 255 35.07 23.38 4.08
CA ASN A 255 35.93 24.53 4.38
C ASN A 255 35.53 25.29 5.66
N GLY A 256 34.47 24.87 6.36
CA GLY A 256 34.06 25.45 7.63
C GLY A 256 35.07 25.18 8.74
N GLN A 257 35.33 26.18 9.59
CA GLN A 257 36.05 25.98 10.84
C GLN A 257 35.02 25.65 11.93
N GLY A 258 35.15 24.48 12.54
CA GLY A 258 34.29 23.99 13.62
C GLY A 258 34.86 24.24 15.01
#